data_AF-G4QET9-F1
#
_entry.id   AF-G4QET9-F1
#
_cell.length_a   1.000
_cell.length_b   1.000
_cell.length_c   1.000
_cell.angle_alpha   90.00
_cell.angle_beta   90.00
_cell.angle_gamma   90.00
#
_symmetry.space_group_name_H-M   'P 1'
#
loop_
_entity.id
_entity.type
_entity.pdbx_description
1 polymer ?
#
loop_
_entity_poly.entity_id
_entity_poly.type
_entity_poly.pdbx_seq_one_letter_code
_entity_poly.pdbx_strand_id
1 'polypeptide(L)'
;MKTVHFDLLHLYYLPQFLPVAQVLSSRGTKVRFVIYDGNDVVEITKKALDAEGFDYVVVSDEKQALEYYVGRNPNWIIFGKSPSSNYTVLKETPVKIAFMQHGIGPKSCYYSSSEFPFDVRFVEGDTRKQRLQEMFPDSNFVDVGYAKLDPLFNNEKEQISLLSLGLDPSKKTLLYAPTFYPSSIECFSKNWPQELSNYNLIIKPHFFSLTKLKYAKQRAILEAWSAYENVYLCSLDCYSLLPFMKISDVLLSEASSTIFEFAAIDKPVVWCDFYHIRWSYRGLFKFRFAKRIDKDISLFEQLCDRAKSPSEVLSKVNYCLANKDEKSALREEITLSMAGKTDGKCSERIVNFLLAD
;
A
#
# COMPACT_ATOMS: atom_id res chain seq x y z
N MET A 1 18.92 -24.70 8.87
CA MET A 1 17.60 -24.03 8.86
C MET A 1 17.75 -22.74 8.08
N LYS A 2 16.97 -22.53 7.00
CA LYS A 2 17.03 -21.29 6.22
C LYS A 2 16.57 -20.11 7.09
N THR A 3 17.20 -18.95 6.92
CA THR A 3 16.93 -17.71 7.65
C THR A 3 16.60 -16.60 6.65
N VAL A 4 15.50 -15.90 6.86
CA VAL A 4 15.06 -14.80 6.00
C VAL A 4 14.85 -13.56 6.84
N HIS A 5 15.38 -12.43 6.39
CA HIS A 5 15.23 -11.14 7.06
C HIS A 5 14.43 -10.18 6.17
N PHE A 6 13.43 -9.53 6.75
CA PHE A 6 12.68 -8.47 6.07
C PHE A 6 13.17 -7.11 6.54
N ASP A 7 13.66 -6.29 5.61
CA ASP A 7 14.07 -4.92 5.90
C ASP A 7 12.85 -4.00 5.92
N LEU A 8 12.38 -3.67 7.14
CA LEU A 8 11.15 -2.95 7.39
C LEU A 8 11.46 -1.50 7.81
N LEU A 9 12.01 -0.73 6.87
CA LEU A 9 12.28 0.69 7.06
C LEU A 9 11.01 1.50 7.38
N HIS A 10 9.87 1.14 6.78
CA HIS A 10 8.60 1.81 7.01
C HIS A 10 7.45 0.83 7.24
N LEU A 11 6.59 1.15 8.21
CA LEU A 11 5.42 0.35 8.59
C LEU A 11 4.52 -0.04 7.41
N TYR A 12 4.39 0.82 6.39
CA TYR A 12 3.55 0.52 5.23
C TYR A 12 4.13 -0.54 4.28
N TYR A 13 5.33 -1.06 4.52
CA TYR A 13 5.85 -2.25 3.84
C TYR A 13 5.29 -3.53 4.45
N LEU A 14 4.91 -3.49 5.73
CA LEU A 14 4.49 -4.66 6.50
C LEU A 14 3.35 -5.45 5.81
N PRO A 15 2.29 -4.83 5.26
CA PRO A 15 1.24 -5.57 4.55
C PRO A 15 1.71 -6.39 3.34
N GLN A 16 2.79 -5.98 2.67
CA GLN A 16 3.38 -6.74 1.55
C GLN A 16 4.28 -7.89 2.04
N PHE A 17 4.85 -7.76 3.24
CA PHE A 17 5.76 -8.75 3.82
C PHE A 17 5.05 -9.83 4.62
N LEU A 18 4.02 -9.48 5.38
CA LEU A 18 3.37 -10.39 6.32
C LEU A 18 2.88 -11.69 5.68
N PRO A 19 2.17 -11.68 4.53
CA PRO A 19 1.71 -12.92 3.90
C PRO A 19 2.88 -13.87 3.56
N VAL A 20 4.00 -13.32 3.08
CA VAL A 20 5.21 -14.10 2.77
C VAL A 20 5.89 -14.61 4.04
N ALA A 21 6.00 -13.76 5.06
CA ALA A 21 6.58 -14.11 6.36
C ALA A 21 5.80 -15.24 7.04
N GLN A 22 4.47 -15.22 6.97
CA GLN A 22 3.59 -16.25 7.51
C GLN A 22 3.80 -17.59 6.80
N VAL A 23 3.84 -17.60 5.46
CA VAL A 23 4.12 -18.82 4.69
C VAL A 23 5.54 -19.36 5.00
N LEU A 24 6.56 -18.50 5.06
CA LEU A 24 7.93 -18.90 5.43
C LEU A 24 7.99 -19.56 6.82
N SER A 25 7.35 -18.93 7.81
CA SER A 25 7.29 -19.41 9.19
C SER A 25 6.57 -20.76 9.29
N SER A 26 5.43 -20.90 8.59
CA SER A 26 4.67 -22.16 8.53
C SER A 26 5.47 -23.33 7.95
N ARG A 27 6.48 -23.04 7.12
CA ARG A 27 7.41 -24.01 6.51
C ARG A 27 8.72 -24.17 7.30
N GLY A 28 8.77 -23.70 8.55
CA GLY A 28 9.92 -23.88 9.44
C GLY A 28 11.12 -22.98 9.12
N THR A 29 10.94 -21.93 8.32
CA THR A 29 11.99 -20.93 8.06
C THR A 29 12.05 -19.95 9.21
N LYS A 30 13.26 -19.64 9.69
CA LYS A 30 13.41 -18.60 10.72
C LYS A 30 13.29 -17.22 10.09
N VAL A 31 12.20 -16.52 10.41
CA VAL A 31 11.91 -15.17 9.94
C VAL A 31 12.29 -14.15 11.00
N ARG A 32 12.83 -13.00 10.57
CA ARG A 32 13.07 -11.85 11.44
C ARG A 32 12.87 -10.54 10.68
N PHE A 33 12.33 -9.53 11.35
CA PHE A 33 12.23 -8.18 10.81
C PHE A 33 13.36 -7.29 11.33
N VAL A 34 13.89 -6.43 10.47
CA VAL A 34 14.84 -5.37 10.83
C VAL A 34 14.08 -4.05 10.77
N ILE A 35 13.89 -3.42 11.93
CA ILE A 35 13.14 -2.15 12.07
C ILE A 35 14.05 -1.03 12.54
N TYR A 36 13.66 0.22 12.28
CA TYR A 36 14.54 1.37 12.46
C TYR A 36 14.02 2.32 13.56
N ASP A 37 14.87 2.63 14.54
CA ASP A 37 14.51 3.44 15.72
C ASP A 37 14.12 4.88 15.37
N GLY A 38 14.76 5.46 14.34
CA GLY A 38 14.50 6.83 13.88
C GLY A 38 13.14 7.06 13.19
N ASN A 39 12.24 6.06 13.17
CA ASN A 39 10.94 6.18 12.53
C ASN A 39 9.83 6.48 13.56
N ASP A 40 9.02 7.52 13.33
CA ASP A 40 7.91 7.97 14.19
C ASP A 40 6.87 6.88 14.53
N VAL A 41 6.93 5.72 13.87
CA VAL A 41 6.00 4.58 14.04
C VAL A 41 6.70 3.31 14.54
N VAL A 42 7.91 3.39 15.09
CA VAL A 42 8.67 2.21 15.54
C VAL A 42 7.90 1.40 16.59
N GLU A 43 7.31 2.03 17.60
CA GLU A 43 6.54 1.33 18.64
C GLU A 43 5.27 0.66 18.09
N ILE A 44 4.57 1.32 17.15
CA ILE A 44 3.42 0.73 16.45
C ILE A 44 3.87 -0.47 15.61
N THR A 45 5.06 -0.38 14.99
CA THR A 45 5.64 -1.47 14.20
C THR A 45 5.99 -2.66 15.08
N LYS A 46 6.60 -2.43 16.25
CA LYS A 46 6.86 -3.48 17.26
C LYS A 46 5.58 -4.18 17.68
N LYS A 47 4.57 -3.41 18.10
CA LYS A 47 3.25 -3.93 18.48
C LYS A 47 2.60 -4.77 17.37
N ALA A 48 2.69 -4.32 16.12
CA ALA A 48 2.16 -5.06 14.98
C ALA A 48 2.89 -6.39 14.75
N LEU A 49 4.23 -6.41 14.87
CA LEU A 49 5.02 -7.62 14.74
C LEU A 49 4.81 -8.60 15.91
N ASP A 50 4.71 -8.08 17.13
CA ASP A 50 4.41 -8.88 18.33
C ASP A 50 3.04 -9.55 18.22
N ALA A 51 2.02 -8.83 17.71
CA ALA A 51 0.68 -9.38 17.49
C ALA A 51 0.65 -10.51 16.44
N GLU A 52 1.53 -10.43 15.45
CA GLU A 52 1.73 -11.45 14.40
C GLU A 52 2.69 -12.58 14.85
N GLY A 53 3.32 -12.46 16.03
CA GLY A 53 4.25 -13.43 16.57
C GLY A 53 5.62 -13.47 15.89
N PHE A 54 6.08 -12.36 15.30
CA PHE A 54 7.37 -12.29 14.61
C PHE A 54 8.47 -11.60 15.42
N ASP A 55 9.64 -12.24 15.45
CA ASP A 55 10.88 -11.65 15.97
C ASP A 55 11.30 -10.40 15.17
N TYR A 56 11.88 -9.42 15.87
CA TYR A 56 12.54 -8.29 15.25
C TYR A 56 13.85 -7.89 15.94
N VAL A 57 14.65 -7.10 15.23
CA VAL A 57 15.78 -6.35 15.75
C VAL A 57 15.59 -4.87 15.42
N VAL A 58 15.97 -4.01 16.35
CA VAL A 58 15.95 -2.55 16.15
C VAL A 58 17.35 -2.10 15.78
N VAL A 59 17.45 -1.30 14.71
CA VAL A 59 18.69 -0.63 14.29
C VAL A 59 18.49 0.88 14.22
N SER A 60 19.54 1.67 14.43
CA SER A 60 19.48 3.14 14.41
C SER A 60 19.40 3.69 12.99
N ASP A 61 20.09 3.04 12.06
CA ASP A 61 20.33 3.52 10.70
C ASP A 61 20.79 2.39 9.78
N GLU A 62 21.00 2.76 8.51
CA GLU A 62 21.50 1.88 7.47
C GLU A 62 22.86 1.24 7.79
N LYS A 63 23.77 1.96 8.45
CA LYS A 63 25.10 1.44 8.76
C LYS A 63 24.98 0.29 9.77
N GLN A 64 24.17 0.48 10.81
CA GLN A 64 23.94 -0.58 11.78
C GLN A 64 23.16 -1.76 11.19
N ALA A 65 22.23 -1.51 10.26
CA ALA A 65 21.56 -2.57 9.51
C ALA A 65 22.57 -3.42 8.71
N LEU A 66 23.50 -2.78 7.99
CA LEU A 66 24.56 -3.47 7.26
C LEU A 66 25.49 -4.29 8.16
N GLU A 67 25.96 -3.70 9.27
CA GLU A 67 26.78 -4.41 10.27
C GLU A 67 26.04 -5.64 10.81
N TYR A 68 24.74 -5.50 11.08
CA TYR A 68 23.89 -6.61 11.50
C TYR A 68 23.77 -7.70 10.43
N TYR A 69 23.52 -7.34 9.16
CA TYR A 69 23.41 -8.31 8.08
C TYR A 69 24.71 -9.07 7.84
N VAL A 70 25.85 -8.38 7.82
CA VAL A 70 27.18 -9.00 7.70
C VAL A 70 27.47 -9.94 8.88
N GLY A 71 27.15 -9.50 10.11
CA GLY A 71 27.39 -10.29 11.32
C GLY A 71 26.46 -11.49 11.51
N ARG A 72 25.23 -11.43 10.97
CA ARG A 72 24.24 -12.52 11.09
C ARG A 72 24.20 -13.46 9.89
N ASN A 73 24.64 -13.00 8.73
CA ASN A 73 24.72 -13.76 7.49
C ASN A 73 23.42 -14.55 7.18
N PRO A 74 22.26 -13.86 7.06
CA PRO A 74 21.00 -14.54 6.72
C PRO A 74 21.06 -15.12 5.30
N ASN A 75 20.24 -16.13 5.00
CA ASN A 75 20.20 -16.68 3.64
C ASN A 75 19.60 -15.68 2.64
N TRP A 76 18.59 -14.93 3.07
CA TRP A 76 17.95 -13.89 2.28
C TRP A 76 17.68 -12.63 3.09
N ILE A 77 17.85 -11.48 2.45
CA ILE A 77 17.27 -10.21 2.89
C ILE A 77 16.23 -9.77 1.84
N ILE A 78 15.05 -9.39 2.31
CA ILE A 78 13.95 -8.94 1.46
C ILE A 78 13.70 -7.46 1.71
N PHE A 79 13.84 -6.65 0.66
CA PHE A 79 13.62 -5.21 0.70
C PHE A 79 12.26 -4.79 0.15
N GLY A 80 11.63 -3.80 0.78
CA GLY A 80 10.34 -3.21 0.38
C GLY A 80 10.48 -2.04 -0.61
N LYS A 81 11.71 -1.56 -0.76
CA LYS A 81 12.14 -0.45 -1.62
C LYS A 81 13.63 -0.66 -1.93
N SER A 82 14.08 -0.16 -3.07
CA SER A 82 15.51 -0.18 -3.41
C SER A 82 16.37 0.47 -2.31
N PRO A 83 17.36 -0.27 -1.75
CA PRO A 83 18.27 0.25 -0.74
C PRO A 83 19.31 1.18 -1.36
N SER A 84 20.16 1.80 -0.52
CA SER A 84 21.28 2.59 -1.04
C SER A 84 22.34 1.71 -1.70
N SER A 85 23.26 2.32 -2.46
CA SER A 85 24.41 1.64 -3.05
C SER A 85 25.36 1.02 -2.01
N ASN A 86 25.29 1.41 -0.73
CA ASN A 86 26.15 0.83 0.31
C ASN A 86 25.86 -0.65 0.55
N TYR A 87 24.66 -1.12 0.21
CA TYR A 87 24.26 -2.52 0.33
C TYR A 87 24.90 -3.44 -0.71
N THR A 88 25.61 -2.91 -1.71
CA THR A 88 26.35 -3.75 -2.67
C THR A 88 27.48 -4.54 -2.01
N VAL A 89 27.99 -4.10 -0.86
CA VAL A 89 28.98 -4.85 -0.07
C VAL A 89 28.50 -6.25 0.31
N LEU A 90 27.18 -6.45 0.45
CA LEU A 90 26.61 -7.77 0.75
C LEU A 90 26.78 -8.77 -0.40
N LYS A 91 27.07 -8.31 -1.63
CA LYS A 91 27.38 -9.18 -2.77
C LYS A 91 28.72 -9.89 -2.64
N GLU A 92 29.60 -9.40 -1.76
CA GLU A 92 30.85 -10.08 -1.41
C GLU A 92 30.64 -11.15 -0.33
N THR A 93 29.39 -11.38 0.08
CA THR A 93 28.99 -12.35 1.10
C THR A 93 28.07 -13.42 0.51
N PRO A 94 27.81 -14.54 1.23
CA PRO A 94 26.82 -15.53 0.81
C PRO A 94 25.35 -15.06 0.90
N VAL A 95 25.09 -13.86 1.44
CA VAL A 95 23.73 -13.33 1.63
C VAL A 95 23.12 -12.99 0.27
N LYS A 96 21.93 -13.54 0.01
CA LYS A 96 21.15 -13.16 -1.18
C LYS A 96 20.18 -12.02 -0.88
N ILE A 97 19.97 -11.15 -1.85
CA ILE A 97 19.13 -9.96 -1.74
C ILE A 97 17.95 -10.08 -2.71
N ALA A 98 16.75 -10.09 -2.14
CA ALA A 98 15.50 -10.07 -2.87
C ALA A 98 14.79 -8.72 -2.76
N PHE A 99 14.02 -8.38 -3.79
CA PHE A 99 13.23 -7.16 -3.82
C PHE A 99 11.75 -7.46 -4.05
N MET A 100 10.91 -6.90 -3.18
CA MET A 100 9.46 -6.90 -3.26
C MET A 100 8.96 -5.47 -3.12
N GLN A 101 8.55 -4.84 -4.21
CA GLN A 101 8.11 -3.45 -4.15
C GLN A 101 6.85 -3.31 -3.28
N HIS A 102 6.88 -2.38 -2.32
CA HIS A 102 5.76 -2.20 -1.38
C HIS A 102 4.46 -1.68 -2.01
N GLY A 103 4.53 -0.96 -3.14
CA GLY A 103 3.40 -0.29 -3.75
C GLY A 103 3.34 -0.49 -5.25
N ILE A 104 2.12 -0.70 -5.75
CA ILE A 104 1.81 -0.85 -7.17
C ILE A 104 1.40 0.47 -7.82
N GLY A 105 1.57 0.55 -9.12
CA GLY A 105 1.08 1.64 -9.94
C GLY A 105 2.08 2.06 -11.02
N PRO A 106 1.66 2.98 -11.90
CA PRO A 106 2.39 3.33 -13.12
C PRO A 106 3.58 4.30 -12.94
N LYS A 107 3.87 4.73 -11.70
CA LYS A 107 4.94 5.71 -11.40
C LYS A 107 6.31 5.27 -11.90
N SER A 108 7.04 6.19 -12.54
CA SER A 108 8.37 5.92 -13.11
C SER A 108 9.41 5.42 -12.10
N CYS A 109 9.34 5.85 -10.84
CA CYS A 109 10.24 5.40 -9.76
C CYS A 109 10.17 3.88 -9.50
N TYR A 110 9.09 3.23 -9.94
CA TYR A 110 8.96 1.78 -9.90
C TYR A 110 10.06 1.08 -10.70
N TYR A 111 10.43 1.64 -11.85
CA TYR A 111 11.40 1.03 -12.78
C TYR A 111 12.84 1.32 -12.36
N SER A 112 13.16 2.56 -11.95
CA SER A 112 14.51 2.92 -11.49
C SER A 112 14.97 2.18 -10.23
N SER A 113 14.03 1.58 -9.48
CA SER A 113 14.37 0.77 -8.30
C SER A 113 15.26 -0.44 -8.65
N SER A 114 15.20 -0.93 -9.90
CA SER A 114 16.02 -2.03 -10.41
C SER A 114 17.45 -1.64 -10.84
N GLU A 115 17.84 -0.37 -10.69
CA GLU A 115 19.25 0.03 -10.84
C GLU A 115 20.15 -0.64 -9.77
N PHE A 116 19.58 -0.98 -8.60
CA PHE A 116 20.27 -1.79 -7.61
C PHE A 116 20.31 -3.27 -8.05
N PRO A 117 21.47 -3.95 -7.99
CA PRO A 117 21.63 -5.30 -8.53
C PRO A 117 21.10 -6.37 -7.56
N PHE A 118 19.79 -6.58 -7.51
CA PHE A 118 19.19 -7.67 -6.71
C PHE A 118 19.52 -9.06 -7.26
N ASP A 119 19.60 -10.07 -6.39
CA ASP A 119 19.69 -11.48 -6.85
C ASP A 119 18.35 -11.96 -7.43
N VAL A 120 17.25 -11.37 -6.95
CA VAL A 120 15.91 -11.54 -7.54
C VAL A 120 15.04 -10.33 -7.25
N ARG A 121 14.23 -9.91 -8.22
CA ARG A 121 13.08 -9.05 -8.00
C ARG A 121 11.80 -9.82 -8.29
N PHE A 122 10.93 -9.88 -7.30
CA PHE A 122 9.58 -10.38 -7.43
C PHE A 122 8.69 -9.28 -8.04
N VAL A 123 8.02 -9.62 -9.14
CA VAL A 123 7.25 -8.68 -9.96
C VAL A 123 5.78 -9.07 -9.93
N GLU A 124 4.89 -8.08 -9.96
CA GLU A 124 3.47 -8.32 -9.77
C GLU A 124 2.76 -8.84 -11.02
N GLY A 125 3.36 -8.81 -12.22
CA GLY A 125 2.71 -9.34 -13.43
C GLY A 125 3.61 -9.38 -14.66
N ASP A 126 3.21 -10.16 -15.65
CA ASP A 126 4.02 -10.45 -16.85
C ASP A 126 4.33 -9.19 -17.68
N THR A 127 3.36 -8.31 -17.92
CA THR A 127 3.58 -7.05 -18.66
C THR A 127 4.67 -6.20 -18.01
N ARG A 128 4.69 -6.12 -16.66
CA ARG A 128 5.75 -5.40 -15.93
C ARG A 128 7.07 -6.13 -15.98
N LYS A 129 7.05 -7.46 -15.89
CA LYS A 129 8.26 -8.28 -15.98
C LYS A 129 8.94 -8.08 -17.32
N GLN A 130 8.21 -8.17 -18.43
CA GLN A 130 8.74 -7.95 -19.78
C GLN A 130 9.43 -6.58 -19.91
N ARG A 131 8.74 -5.51 -19.49
CA ARG A 131 9.32 -4.16 -19.51
C ARG A 131 10.57 -4.03 -18.64
N LEU A 132 10.62 -4.68 -17.47
CA LEU A 132 11.79 -4.68 -16.62
C LEU A 132 12.96 -5.46 -17.25
N GLN A 133 12.69 -6.58 -17.93
CA GLN A 133 13.68 -7.36 -18.65
C GLN A 133 14.26 -6.60 -19.85
N GLU A 134 13.45 -5.81 -20.55
CA GLU A 134 13.94 -4.92 -21.60
C GLU A 134 14.89 -3.85 -21.06
N MET A 135 14.59 -3.30 -19.88
CA MET A 135 15.39 -2.24 -19.26
C MET A 135 16.65 -2.77 -18.55
N PHE A 136 16.59 -3.98 -18.01
CA PHE A 136 17.64 -4.60 -17.19
C PHE A 136 17.81 -6.08 -17.58
N PRO A 137 18.37 -6.38 -18.77
CA PRO A 137 18.40 -7.73 -19.35
C PRO A 137 19.17 -8.76 -18.50
N ASP A 138 20.16 -8.31 -17.72
CA ASP A 138 20.98 -9.17 -16.87
C ASP A 138 20.37 -9.41 -15.48
N SER A 139 19.22 -8.78 -15.18
CA SER A 139 18.55 -8.92 -13.88
C SER A 139 17.56 -10.07 -13.85
N ASN A 140 17.43 -10.70 -12.69
CA ASN A 140 16.51 -11.81 -12.47
C ASN A 140 15.14 -11.32 -11.99
N PHE A 141 14.12 -11.42 -12.86
CA PHE A 141 12.74 -11.04 -12.57
C PHE A 141 11.82 -12.27 -12.54
N VAL A 142 11.07 -12.42 -11.46
CA VAL A 142 10.11 -13.52 -11.27
C VAL A 142 8.72 -12.96 -11.12
N ASP A 143 7.81 -13.33 -12.03
CA ASP A 143 6.40 -12.98 -11.93
C ASP A 143 5.73 -13.85 -10.86
N VAL A 144 5.23 -13.21 -9.81
CA VAL A 144 4.60 -13.87 -8.67
C VAL A 144 3.23 -13.30 -8.31
N GLY A 145 2.80 -12.16 -8.86
CA GLY A 145 1.63 -11.44 -8.39
C GLY A 145 1.93 -10.48 -7.23
N TYR A 146 0.92 -9.99 -6.53
CA TYR A 146 1.08 -8.99 -5.46
C TYR A 146 0.67 -9.52 -4.08
N ALA A 147 1.66 -9.95 -3.28
CA ALA A 147 1.48 -10.64 -2.00
C ALA A 147 0.56 -9.92 -1.01
N LYS A 148 0.59 -8.59 -0.97
CA LYS A 148 -0.29 -7.78 -0.12
C LYS A 148 -1.77 -8.09 -0.35
N LEU A 149 -2.18 -8.53 -1.54
CA LEU A 149 -3.59 -8.83 -1.80
C LEU A 149 -3.97 -10.27 -1.46
N ASP A 150 -3.01 -11.18 -1.21
CA ASP A 150 -3.30 -12.58 -0.94
C ASP A 150 -4.37 -12.79 0.15
N PRO A 151 -4.35 -12.07 1.30
CA PRO A 151 -5.36 -12.24 2.34
C PRO A 151 -6.80 -11.94 1.89
N LEU A 152 -6.99 -11.09 0.88
CA LEU A 152 -8.32 -10.77 0.33
C LEU A 152 -8.91 -11.96 -0.45
N PHE A 153 -8.06 -12.80 -1.06
CA PHE A 153 -8.47 -13.93 -1.90
C PHE A 153 -8.44 -15.28 -1.18
N ASN A 154 -7.65 -15.41 -0.10
CA ASN A 154 -7.56 -16.63 0.69
C ASN A 154 -8.68 -16.77 1.74
N ASN A 155 -9.61 -15.81 1.82
CA ASN A 155 -10.63 -15.75 2.87
C ASN A 155 -10.03 -15.85 4.30
N GLU A 156 -8.80 -15.39 4.47
CA GLU A 156 -8.17 -15.32 5.77
C GLU A 156 -9.01 -14.42 6.69
N LYS A 157 -9.18 -14.87 7.94
CA LYS A 157 -10.12 -14.30 8.91
C LYS A 157 -9.60 -12.95 9.42
N GLU A 158 -9.82 -11.88 8.66
CA GLU A 158 -9.78 -10.54 9.25
C GLU A 158 -11.10 -10.31 10.02
N GLN A 159 -10.98 -10.23 11.34
CA GLN A 159 -12.06 -10.20 12.34
C GLN A 159 -12.83 -8.88 12.42
N ILE A 160 -12.74 -8.00 11.42
CA ILE A 160 -13.45 -6.71 11.49
C ILE A 160 -14.87 -6.84 10.94
N SER A 161 -15.83 -6.33 11.70
CA SER A 161 -17.23 -6.22 11.31
C SER A 161 -17.71 -4.78 11.46
N LEU A 162 -18.70 -4.35 10.68
CA LEU A 162 -19.28 -3.01 10.83
C LEU A 162 -19.75 -2.76 12.27
N LEU A 163 -20.39 -3.75 12.90
CA LEU A 163 -20.80 -3.67 14.31
C LEU A 163 -19.64 -3.42 15.27
N SER A 164 -18.51 -4.14 15.12
CA SER A 164 -17.32 -3.93 15.95
C SER A 164 -16.68 -2.55 15.79
N LEU A 165 -16.98 -1.86 14.69
CA LEU A 165 -16.54 -0.48 14.43
C LEU A 165 -17.56 0.58 14.88
N GLY A 166 -18.70 0.16 15.46
CA GLY A 166 -19.81 1.05 15.80
C GLY A 166 -20.63 1.52 14.59
N LEU A 167 -20.51 0.83 13.44
CA LEU A 167 -21.17 1.17 12.18
C LEU A 167 -22.41 0.29 11.92
N ASP A 168 -23.32 0.77 11.08
CA ASP A 168 -24.62 0.15 10.79
C ASP A 168 -24.52 -0.88 9.65
N PRO A 169 -24.71 -2.20 9.92
CA PRO A 169 -24.61 -3.22 8.88
C PRO A 169 -25.67 -3.14 7.77
N SER A 170 -26.75 -2.40 7.98
CA SER A 170 -27.78 -2.18 6.96
C SER A 170 -27.39 -1.12 5.91
N LYS A 171 -26.38 -0.29 6.22
CA LYS A 171 -25.91 0.77 5.32
C LYS A 171 -24.79 0.29 4.40
N LYS A 172 -24.78 0.86 3.20
CA LYS A 172 -23.63 0.77 2.30
C LYS A 172 -22.43 1.50 2.91
N THR A 173 -21.24 0.98 2.67
CA THR A 173 -20.01 1.44 3.33
C THR A 173 -19.05 2.07 2.32
N LEU A 174 -18.62 3.30 2.63
CA LEU A 174 -17.64 4.06 1.87
C LEU A 174 -16.30 3.99 2.61
N LEU A 175 -15.23 3.66 1.88
CA LEU A 175 -13.87 3.76 2.37
C LEU A 175 -13.22 5.01 1.81
N TYR A 176 -12.92 5.98 2.66
CA TYR A 176 -12.12 7.14 2.28
C TYR A 176 -10.66 6.93 2.68
N ALA A 177 -9.77 6.81 1.69
CA ALA A 177 -8.35 6.55 1.88
C ALA A 177 -7.48 7.69 1.30
N PRO A 178 -7.48 8.88 1.95
CA PRO A 178 -6.77 10.03 1.41
C PRO A 178 -5.25 9.90 1.49
N THR A 179 -4.58 10.42 0.48
CA THR A 179 -3.15 10.68 0.48
C THR A 179 -2.81 11.88 1.37
N PHE A 180 -1.57 11.95 1.86
CA PHE A 180 -1.15 13.02 2.77
C PHE A 180 -0.81 14.33 2.04
N TYR A 181 -0.29 14.27 0.81
CA TYR A 181 -0.01 15.42 -0.04
C TYR A 181 0.25 15.05 -1.51
N PRO A 182 -0.38 15.72 -2.49
CA PRO A 182 -1.52 16.64 -2.34
C PRO A 182 -2.75 15.88 -1.78
N SER A 183 -3.63 16.52 -1.02
CA SER A 183 -4.72 15.84 -0.31
C SER A 183 -6.06 16.55 -0.48
N SER A 184 -7.14 15.78 -0.56
CA SER A 184 -8.54 16.20 -0.63
C SER A 184 -9.16 16.50 0.74
N ILE A 185 -8.54 16.07 1.85
CA ILE A 185 -9.07 16.24 3.23
C ILE A 185 -9.48 17.69 3.48
N GLU A 186 -8.64 18.65 3.10
CA GLU A 186 -8.85 20.08 3.35
C GLU A 186 -9.83 20.74 2.36
N CYS A 187 -10.31 20.01 1.35
CA CYS A 187 -11.27 20.51 0.37
C CYS A 187 -12.73 20.23 0.79
N PHE A 188 -12.94 19.21 1.60
CA PHE A 188 -14.27 18.88 2.11
C PHE A 188 -14.72 19.85 3.21
N SER A 189 -16.04 20.00 3.34
CA SER A 189 -16.67 20.79 4.39
C SER A 189 -16.52 20.11 5.76
N LYS A 190 -16.66 20.88 6.85
CA LYS A 190 -16.66 20.32 8.21
C LYS A 190 -17.83 19.34 8.45
N ASN A 191 -18.93 19.53 7.73
CA ASN A 191 -20.15 18.73 7.79
C ASN A 191 -20.25 17.67 6.69
N TRP A 192 -19.19 17.42 5.93
CA TRP A 192 -19.18 16.44 4.86
C TRP A 192 -19.67 15.04 5.28
N PRO A 193 -19.32 14.48 6.46
CA PRO A 193 -19.89 13.21 6.91
C PRO A 193 -21.42 13.20 7.03
N GLN A 194 -22.03 14.35 7.38
CA GLN A 194 -23.49 14.49 7.45
C GLN A 194 -24.15 14.36 6.08
N GLU A 195 -23.50 14.90 5.04
CA GLU A 195 -23.93 14.77 3.65
C GLU A 195 -23.94 13.29 3.19
N LEU A 196 -23.19 12.44 3.88
CA LEU A 196 -23.08 10.99 3.67
C LEU A 196 -23.81 10.16 4.75
N SER A 197 -24.73 10.73 5.52
CA SER A 197 -25.40 10.07 6.66
C SER A 197 -26.15 8.76 6.32
N ASN A 198 -26.52 8.56 5.05
CA ASN A 198 -27.11 7.31 4.55
C ASN A 198 -26.09 6.18 4.36
N TYR A 199 -24.81 6.46 4.55
CA TYR A 199 -23.69 5.53 4.37
C TYR A 199 -22.87 5.42 5.65
N ASN A 200 -22.23 4.28 5.86
CA ASN A 200 -21.08 4.22 6.75
C ASN A 200 -19.87 4.84 6.05
N LEU A 201 -19.05 5.58 6.78
CA LEU A 201 -17.84 6.20 6.27
C LEU A 201 -16.65 5.75 7.11
N ILE A 202 -15.85 4.84 6.55
CA ILE A 202 -14.57 4.43 7.12
C ILE A 202 -13.49 5.35 6.56
N ILE A 203 -12.78 6.05 7.43
CA ILE A 203 -11.71 6.97 7.05
C ILE A 203 -10.37 6.38 7.45
N LYS A 204 -9.56 5.98 6.47
CA LYS A 204 -8.18 5.51 6.68
C LYS A 204 -7.17 6.48 6.06
N PRO A 205 -6.75 7.52 6.79
CA PRO A 205 -5.76 8.46 6.29
C PRO A 205 -4.37 7.83 6.24
N HIS A 206 -3.51 8.35 5.37
CA HIS A 206 -2.10 7.99 5.40
C HIS A 206 -1.46 8.37 6.75
N PHE A 207 -0.61 7.51 7.32
CA PHE A 207 -0.04 7.70 8.66
C PHE A 207 0.68 9.05 8.85
N PHE A 208 1.30 9.60 7.80
CA PHE A 208 1.89 10.94 7.86
C PHE A 208 0.87 12.03 8.20
N SER A 209 -0.38 11.94 7.70
CA SER A 209 -1.44 12.87 8.07
C SER A 209 -1.69 12.83 9.59
N LEU A 210 -1.61 11.64 10.19
CA LEU A 210 -1.82 11.41 11.63
C LEU A 210 -0.59 11.69 12.52
N THR A 211 0.62 11.70 12.00
CA THR A 211 1.85 11.78 12.82
C THR A 211 2.65 13.06 12.63
N LYS A 212 2.80 13.56 11.40
CA LYS A 212 3.74 14.67 11.13
C LYS A 212 3.10 16.01 11.51
N LEU A 213 3.78 16.81 12.32
CA LEU A 213 3.32 18.13 12.79
C LEU A 213 2.75 19.02 11.68
N LYS A 214 3.39 19.02 10.50
CA LYS A 214 2.97 19.82 9.33
C LYS A 214 1.54 19.53 8.81
N TYR A 215 0.93 18.41 9.20
CA TYR A 215 -0.43 18.02 8.82
C TYR A 215 -1.44 18.16 9.97
N ALA A 216 -1.15 18.98 11.00
CA ALA A 216 -2.05 19.23 12.13
C ALA A 216 -3.48 19.64 11.72
N LYS A 217 -3.62 20.44 10.66
CA LYS A 217 -4.92 20.83 10.14
C LYS A 217 -5.72 19.64 9.58
N GLN A 218 -5.06 18.70 8.90
CA GLN A 218 -5.71 17.47 8.43
C GLN A 218 -6.18 16.64 9.61
N ARG A 219 -5.35 16.49 10.66
CA ARG A 219 -5.76 15.77 11.89
C ARG A 219 -6.98 16.37 12.56
N ALA A 220 -6.99 17.68 12.76
CA ALA A 220 -8.14 18.37 13.37
C ALA A 220 -9.45 18.16 12.57
N ILE A 221 -9.37 18.11 11.24
CA ILE A 221 -10.53 17.81 10.37
C ILE A 221 -10.97 16.34 10.57
N LEU A 222 -10.02 15.40 10.53
CA LEU A 222 -10.30 13.97 10.71
C LEU A 222 -10.91 13.69 12.09
N GLU A 223 -10.37 14.29 13.15
CA GLU A 223 -10.89 14.20 14.52
C GLU A 223 -12.30 14.79 14.61
N ALA A 224 -12.56 15.94 13.99
CA ALA A 224 -13.90 16.51 13.94
C ALA A 224 -14.91 15.61 13.19
N TRP A 225 -14.49 14.96 12.11
CA TRP A 225 -15.33 14.00 11.39
C TRP A 225 -15.58 12.72 12.19
N SER A 226 -14.66 12.30 13.05
CA SER A 226 -14.82 11.09 13.88
C SER A 226 -15.95 11.19 14.92
N ALA A 227 -16.47 12.40 15.17
CA ALA A 227 -17.60 12.61 16.08
C ALA A 227 -18.97 12.31 15.45
N TYR A 228 -19.05 12.04 14.14
CA TYR A 228 -20.31 11.68 13.48
C TYR A 228 -20.59 10.18 13.64
N GLU A 229 -21.84 9.82 13.94
CA GLU A 229 -22.25 8.43 14.22
C GLU A 229 -21.97 7.47 13.06
N ASN A 230 -22.00 7.96 11.83
CA ASN A 230 -21.74 7.15 10.64
C ASN A 230 -20.25 7.05 10.27
N VAL A 231 -19.33 7.54 11.11
CA VAL A 231 -17.90 7.62 10.81
C VAL A 231 -17.09 6.70 11.71
N TYR A 232 -16.19 5.93 11.10
CA TYR A 232 -15.10 5.27 11.79
C TYR A 232 -13.75 5.83 11.29
N LEU A 233 -13.02 6.53 12.16
CA LEU A 233 -11.66 6.98 11.86
C LEU A 233 -10.65 5.92 12.29
N CYS A 234 -9.93 5.33 11.34
CA CYS A 234 -8.91 4.33 11.64
C CYS A 234 -7.77 4.91 12.47
N SER A 235 -7.38 4.19 13.53
CA SER A 235 -6.24 4.57 14.37
C SER A 235 -4.91 4.26 13.69
N LEU A 236 -3.81 4.70 14.30
CA LEU A 236 -2.45 4.41 13.82
C LEU A 236 -2.11 2.92 13.80
N ASP A 237 -2.77 2.12 14.65
CA ASP A 237 -2.60 0.67 14.69
C ASP A 237 -3.19 -0.04 13.46
N CYS A 238 -4.06 0.65 12.70
CA CYS A 238 -4.67 0.14 11.46
C CYS A 238 -3.70 0.26 10.26
N TYR A 239 -2.54 -0.40 10.32
CA TYR A 239 -1.51 -0.30 9.28
C TYR A 239 -1.96 -0.91 7.94
N SER A 240 -2.74 -2.00 7.94
CA SER A 240 -3.30 -2.62 6.74
C SER A 240 -4.61 -1.96 6.30
N LEU A 241 -4.79 -1.78 4.98
CA LEU A 241 -6.04 -1.22 4.42
C LEU A 241 -7.03 -2.33 4.03
N LEU A 242 -6.52 -3.55 3.82
CA LEU A 242 -7.26 -4.71 3.32
C LEU A 242 -8.52 -5.03 4.15
N PRO A 243 -8.50 -5.01 5.50
CA PRO A 243 -9.70 -5.28 6.28
C PRO A 243 -10.86 -4.38 5.88
N PHE A 244 -10.56 -3.09 5.76
CA PHE A 244 -11.54 -2.07 5.41
C PHE A 244 -11.96 -2.15 3.94
N MET A 245 -11.07 -2.56 3.04
CA MET A 245 -11.44 -2.80 1.64
C MET A 245 -12.49 -3.90 1.52
N LYS A 246 -12.34 -4.98 2.30
CA LYS A 246 -13.22 -6.15 2.27
C LYS A 246 -14.67 -5.79 2.63
N ILE A 247 -14.85 -4.96 3.66
CA ILE A 247 -16.18 -4.56 4.16
C ILE A 247 -16.77 -3.30 3.51
N SER A 248 -16.06 -2.67 2.57
CA SER A 248 -16.53 -1.45 1.90
C SER A 248 -17.11 -1.73 0.52
N ASP A 249 -18.09 -0.94 0.10
CA ASP A 249 -18.73 -1.03 -1.22
C ASP A 249 -18.05 -0.12 -2.25
N VAL A 250 -17.56 1.05 -1.84
CA VAL A 250 -16.94 2.07 -2.72
C VAL A 250 -15.70 2.65 -2.06
N LEU A 251 -14.62 2.83 -2.83
CA LEU A 251 -13.44 3.58 -2.41
C LEU A 251 -13.53 5.04 -2.87
N LEU A 252 -13.20 5.96 -1.97
CA LEU A 252 -12.93 7.37 -2.24
C LEU A 252 -11.42 7.62 -2.03
N SER A 253 -10.70 8.04 -3.07
CA SER A 253 -9.25 8.28 -2.99
C SER A 253 -8.78 9.29 -4.04
N GLU A 254 -7.69 10.01 -3.79
CA GLU A 254 -6.92 10.63 -4.86
C GLU A 254 -6.06 9.59 -5.60
N ALA A 255 -5.36 10.00 -6.65
CA ALA A 255 -4.46 9.16 -7.44
C ALA A 255 -3.37 8.50 -6.56
N SER A 256 -3.57 7.23 -6.20
CA SER A 256 -2.73 6.46 -5.29
C SER A 256 -2.71 4.97 -5.66
N SER A 257 -1.78 4.20 -5.08
CA SER A 257 -1.73 2.74 -5.31
C SER A 257 -3.00 2.03 -4.82
N THR A 258 -3.66 2.61 -3.82
CA THR A 258 -4.91 2.10 -3.24
C THR A 258 -6.02 1.94 -4.25
N ILE A 259 -6.08 2.78 -5.30
CA ILE A 259 -7.05 2.64 -6.38
C ILE A 259 -6.87 1.31 -7.10
N PHE A 260 -5.63 0.95 -7.45
CA PHE A 260 -5.32 -0.32 -8.12
C PHE A 260 -5.57 -1.51 -7.19
N GLU A 261 -5.23 -1.39 -5.91
CA GLU A 261 -5.48 -2.42 -4.90
C GLU A 261 -6.97 -2.71 -4.70
N PHE A 262 -7.81 -1.67 -4.69
CA PHE A 262 -9.27 -1.82 -4.54
C PHE A 262 -9.95 -2.26 -5.84
N ALA A 263 -9.45 -1.81 -7.00
CA ALA A 263 -9.89 -2.30 -8.30
C ALA A 263 -9.62 -3.81 -8.46
N ALA A 264 -8.57 -4.34 -7.83
CA ALA A 264 -8.23 -5.75 -7.89
C ALA A 264 -9.27 -6.68 -7.26
N ILE A 265 -10.10 -6.18 -6.33
CA ILE A 265 -11.26 -6.91 -5.79
C ILE A 265 -12.58 -6.56 -6.49
N ASP A 266 -12.48 -6.01 -7.70
CA ASP A 266 -13.59 -5.63 -8.58
C ASP A 266 -14.65 -4.72 -7.96
N LYS A 267 -14.21 -3.77 -7.11
CA LYS A 267 -15.11 -2.79 -6.49
C LYS A 267 -14.92 -1.39 -7.09
N PRO A 268 -16.00 -0.59 -7.19
CA PRO A 268 -15.95 0.72 -7.83
C PRO A 268 -15.19 1.76 -6.99
N VAL A 269 -14.58 2.71 -7.69
CA VAL A 269 -13.77 3.78 -7.11
C VAL A 269 -14.25 5.13 -7.58
N VAL A 270 -14.47 6.06 -6.65
CA VAL A 270 -14.60 7.49 -6.94
C VAL A 270 -13.25 8.15 -6.77
N TRP A 271 -12.72 8.69 -7.86
CA TRP A 271 -11.47 9.43 -7.84
C TRP A 271 -11.73 10.89 -7.46
N CYS A 272 -11.21 11.29 -6.29
CA CYS A 272 -11.20 12.68 -5.84
C CYS A 272 -10.10 13.46 -6.57
N ASP A 273 -10.46 14.06 -7.70
CA ASP A 273 -9.57 14.93 -8.48
C ASP A 273 -9.71 16.40 -8.06
N PHE A 274 -9.58 16.61 -6.76
CA PHE A 274 -9.53 17.92 -6.13
C PHE A 274 -8.68 17.79 -4.89
N TYR A 275 -7.77 18.74 -4.69
CA TYR A 275 -6.84 18.69 -3.57
C TYR A 275 -6.27 20.07 -3.27
N HIS A 276 -5.87 20.25 -2.02
CA HIS A 276 -5.22 21.46 -1.58
C HIS A 276 -3.73 21.43 -1.97
N ILE A 277 -3.35 22.25 -2.95
CA ILE A 277 -1.93 22.49 -3.31
C ILE A 277 -1.37 23.71 -2.57
N ARG A 278 -0.11 23.60 -2.11
CA ARG A 278 0.63 24.74 -1.52
C ARG A 278 0.81 25.85 -2.56
N TRP A 279 0.91 27.09 -2.09
CA TRP A 279 1.21 28.27 -2.92
C TRP A 279 2.44 28.09 -3.83
N SER A 280 3.48 27.37 -3.36
CA SER A 280 4.69 27.08 -4.13
C SER A 280 4.47 26.19 -5.37
N TYR A 281 3.28 25.59 -5.53
CA TYR A 281 2.87 24.81 -6.70
C TYR A 281 1.81 25.54 -7.55
N ARG A 282 1.50 26.81 -7.24
CA ARG A 282 0.56 27.66 -7.97
C ARG A 282 1.32 28.70 -8.82
N GLY A 283 0.65 29.26 -9.83
CA GLY A 283 1.22 30.34 -10.67
C GLY A 283 2.45 29.92 -11.48
N LEU A 284 3.51 30.75 -11.46
CA LEU A 284 4.75 30.57 -12.22
C LEU A 284 5.49 29.24 -11.93
N PHE A 285 5.17 28.55 -10.82
CA PHE A 285 5.78 27.27 -10.43
C PHE A 285 4.89 26.04 -10.72
N LYS A 286 3.78 26.19 -11.46
CA LYS A 286 2.85 25.10 -11.83
C LYS A 286 3.55 23.94 -12.55
N PHE A 287 4.66 24.19 -13.25
CA PHE A 287 5.46 23.15 -13.91
C PHE A 287 6.00 22.08 -12.93
N ARG A 288 6.25 22.44 -11.65
CA ARG A 288 6.69 21.49 -10.61
C ARG A 288 5.59 20.50 -10.23
N PHE A 289 4.34 20.88 -10.46
CA PHE A 289 3.16 20.06 -10.24
C PHE A 289 2.88 19.16 -11.44
N ALA A 290 2.94 19.73 -12.67
CA ALA A 290 2.76 18.97 -13.92
C ALA A 290 3.74 17.78 -14.03
N LYS A 291 5.02 17.98 -13.67
CA LYS A 291 6.02 16.88 -13.62
C LYS A 291 5.67 15.71 -12.69
N ARG A 292 4.73 15.87 -11.74
CA ARG A 292 4.31 14.82 -10.80
C ARG A 292 3.05 14.05 -11.23
N ILE A 293 2.28 14.55 -12.20
CA ILE A 293 0.91 14.08 -12.48
C ILE A 293 0.74 13.47 -13.88
N ASP A 294 1.61 13.78 -14.83
CA ASP A 294 1.27 13.66 -16.26
C ASP A 294 1.38 12.29 -16.94
N LYS A 295 1.74 11.18 -16.28
CA LYS A 295 1.92 9.89 -16.99
C LYS A 295 0.79 8.89 -16.82
N ASP A 296 -0.04 9.08 -15.79
CA ASP A 296 -0.83 7.97 -15.23
C ASP A 296 -2.33 8.29 -15.11
N ILE A 297 -2.74 9.52 -15.45
CA ILE A 297 -4.14 9.98 -15.37
C ILE A 297 -5.08 9.07 -16.17
N SER A 298 -4.66 8.62 -17.35
CA SER A 298 -5.51 7.79 -18.23
C SER A 298 -5.91 6.46 -17.60
N LEU A 299 -5.06 5.86 -16.76
CA LEU A 299 -5.40 4.63 -16.04
C LEU A 299 -6.42 4.90 -14.93
N PHE A 300 -6.27 6.02 -14.21
CA PHE A 300 -7.25 6.43 -13.19
C PHE A 300 -8.62 6.77 -13.81
N GLU A 301 -8.65 7.40 -14.98
CA GLU A 301 -9.88 7.69 -15.71
C GLU A 301 -10.63 6.43 -16.16
N GLN A 302 -9.90 5.39 -16.56
CA GLN A 302 -10.50 4.10 -16.92
C GLN A 302 -11.07 3.36 -15.71
N LEU A 303 -10.34 3.37 -14.58
CA LEU A 303 -10.72 2.64 -13.38
C LEU A 303 -11.82 3.30 -12.54
N CYS A 304 -11.90 4.64 -12.58
CA CYS A 304 -12.62 5.40 -11.56
C CYS A 304 -13.72 6.30 -12.15
N ASP A 305 -14.67 6.66 -11.31
CA ASP A 305 -15.58 7.77 -11.55
C ASP A 305 -14.98 9.06 -10.96
N ARG A 306 -14.57 9.96 -11.85
CA ARG A 306 -13.87 11.19 -11.46
C ARG A 306 -14.86 12.21 -10.89
N ALA A 307 -14.62 12.63 -9.65
CA ALA A 307 -15.24 13.80 -9.04
C ALA A 307 -14.24 14.96 -9.09
N LYS A 308 -14.61 16.08 -9.72
CA LYS A 308 -13.74 17.27 -9.89
C LYS A 308 -13.90 18.27 -8.74
N SER A 309 -14.89 18.07 -7.88
CA SER A 309 -15.19 18.91 -6.74
C SER A 309 -15.78 18.07 -5.58
N PRO A 310 -15.66 18.53 -4.33
CA PRO A 310 -16.29 17.88 -3.18
C PRO A 310 -17.79 17.62 -3.37
N SER A 311 -18.51 18.58 -3.98
CA SER A 311 -19.96 18.49 -4.23
C SER A 311 -20.36 17.40 -5.23
N GLU A 312 -19.44 16.93 -6.08
CA GLU A 312 -19.71 15.83 -7.01
C GLU A 312 -19.57 14.45 -6.37
N VAL A 313 -18.93 14.33 -5.19
CA VAL A 313 -18.61 13.02 -4.61
C VAL A 313 -19.85 12.19 -4.35
N LEU A 314 -20.90 12.76 -3.74
CA LEU A 314 -22.12 12.02 -3.44
C LEU A 314 -22.83 11.52 -4.72
N SER A 315 -22.90 12.35 -5.76
CA SER A 315 -23.53 11.92 -7.03
C SER A 315 -22.71 10.81 -7.71
N LYS A 316 -21.38 10.86 -7.64
CA LYS A 316 -20.51 9.80 -8.14
C LYS A 316 -20.60 8.52 -7.33
N VAL A 317 -20.70 8.60 -6.01
CA VAL A 317 -20.96 7.43 -5.14
C VAL A 317 -22.26 6.74 -5.53
N ASN A 318 -23.35 7.51 -5.67
CA ASN A 318 -24.64 6.97 -6.06
C ASN A 318 -24.58 6.31 -7.45
N TYR A 319 -23.86 6.93 -8.40
CA TYR A 319 -23.65 6.38 -9.73
C TYR A 319 -22.88 5.05 -9.70
N CYS A 320 -21.76 5.00 -8.97
CA CYS A 320 -20.93 3.79 -8.82
C CYS A 320 -21.71 2.64 -8.20
N LEU A 321 -22.55 2.91 -7.19
CA LEU A 321 -23.38 1.90 -6.55
C LEU A 321 -24.46 1.35 -7.49
N ALA A 322 -25.04 2.22 -8.33
CA ALA A 322 -26.04 1.82 -9.32
C ALA A 322 -25.45 1.08 -10.53
N ASN A 323 -24.21 1.40 -10.92
CA ASN A 323 -23.56 0.91 -12.14
C ASN A 323 -22.23 0.17 -11.84
N LYS A 324 -22.19 -0.59 -10.75
CA LYS A 324 -20.95 -1.23 -10.23
C LYS A 324 -20.19 -2.06 -11.28
N ASP A 325 -20.90 -2.68 -12.21
CA ASP A 325 -20.34 -3.63 -13.18
C ASP A 325 -19.85 -2.94 -14.47
N GLU A 326 -20.18 -1.66 -14.71
CA GLU A 326 -19.86 -0.93 -15.94
C GLU A 326 -18.36 -0.94 -16.28
N LYS A 327 -17.51 -0.86 -15.26
CA LYS A 327 -16.04 -0.84 -15.39
C LYS A 327 -15.37 -2.15 -14.97
N SER A 328 -16.13 -3.22 -14.70
CA SER A 328 -15.58 -4.49 -14.17
C SER A 328 -14.53 -5.10 -15.11
N ALA A 329 -14.83 -5.21 -16.40
CA ALA A 329 -13.87 -5.73 -17.39
C ALA A 329 -12.57 -4.92 -17.47
N LEU A 330 -12.66 -3.58 -17.41
CA LEU A 330 -11.48 -2.70 -17.38
C LEU A 330 -10.69 -2.83 -16.07
N ARG A 331 -11.38 -3.01 -14.93
CA ARG A 331 -10.73 -3.27 -13.64
C ARG A 331 -9.97 -4.58 -13.69
N GLU A 332 -10.53 -5.64 -14.27
CA GLU A 332 -9.87 -6.93 -14.45
C GLU A 332 -8.62 -6.79 -15.34
N GLU A 333 -8.75 -6.18 -16.51
CA GLU A 333 -7.63 -5.98 -17.45
C GLU A 333 -6.47 -5.18 -16.82
N ILE A 334 -6.79 -4.04 -16.20
CA ILE A 334 -5.78 -3.19 -15.58
C ILE A 334 -5.19 -3.86 -14.34
N THR A 335 -5.99 -4.63 -13.58
CA THR A 335 -5.50 -5.42 -12.45
C THR A 335 -4.49 -6.46 -12.93
N LEU A 336 -4.77 -7.19 -14.00
CA LEU A 336 -3.84 -8.17 -14.57
C LEU A 336 -2.53 -7.49 -15.01
N SER A 337 -2.60 -6.29 -15.57
CA SER A 337 -1.43 -5.50 -15.96
C SER A 337 -0.62 -4.94 -14.76
N MET A 338 -1.30 -4.56 -13.67
CA MET A 338 -0.72 -3.79 -12.56
C MET A 338 -0.50 -4.56 -11.26
N ALA A 339 -1.20 -5.65 -11.03
CA ALA A 339 -1.12 -6.51 -9.85
C ALA A 339 -1.00 -8.01 -10.22
N GLY A 340 -1.11 -8.33 -11.52
CA GLY A 340 -1.06 -9.67 -12.08
C GLY A 340 -2.11 -10.58 -11.50
N LYS A 341 -1.70 -11.81 -11.22
CA LYS A 341 -2.61 -12.85 -10.73
C LYS A 341 -3.07 -12.52 -9.31
N THR A 342 -4.37 -12.43 -9.13
CA THR A 342 -5.06 -12.20 -7.85
C THR A 342 -5.67 -13.51 -7.32
N ASP A 343 -4.87 -14.58 -7.33
CA ASP A 343 -5.31 -15.95 -7.00
C ASP A 343 -5.01 -16.36 -5.54
N GLY A 344 -4.53 -15.43 -4.71
CA GLY A 344 -4.17 -15.69 -3.31
C GLY A 344 -2.86 -16.45 -3.10
N LYS A 345 -2.10 -16.73 -4.17
CA LYS A 345 -0.93 -17.63 -4.13
C LYS A 345 0.40 -16.93 -4.39
N CYS A 346 0.47 -15.61 -4.31
CA CYS A 346 1.74 -14.89 -4.53
C CYS A 346 2.80 -15.28 -3.49
N SER A 347 2.42 -15.30 -2.23
CA SER A 347 3.28 -15.65 -1.10
C SER A 347 3.85 -17.07 -1.26
N GLU A 348 3.01 -18.04 -1.66
CA GLU A 348 3.45 -19.40 -1.94
C GLU A 348 4.47 -19.47 -3.08
N ARG A 349 4.26 -18.72 -4.17
CA ARG A 349 5.22 -18.64 -5.29
C ARG A 349 6.56 -18.06 -4.86
N ILE A 350 6.55 -16.99 -4.08
CA ILE A 350 7.76 -16.36 -3.53
C ILE A 350 8.50 -17.34 -2.64
N VAL A 351 7.79 -17.99 -1.70
CA VAL A 351 8.43 -18.93 -0.77
C VAL A 351 8.98 -20.16 -1.48
N ASN A 352 8.27 -20.69 -2.49
CA ASN A 352 8.80 -21.77 -3.33
C ASN A 352 10.12 -21.37 -4.01
N PHE A 353 10.23 -20.13 -4.50
CA PHE A 353 11.47 -19.63 -5.09
C PHE A 353 12.60 -19.50 -4.04
N LEU A 354 12.32 -18.88 -2.89
CA LEU A 354 13.33 -18.65 -1.84
C LEU A 354 13.85 -19.96 -1.22
N LEU A 355 12.98 -20.97 -1.15
CA LEU A 355 13.29 -22.27 -0.57
C LEU A 355 13.76 -23.31 -1.58
N ALA A 356 13.70 -23.03 -2.89
CA ALA A 356 14.38 -23.85 -3.89
C ALA A 356 15.87 -23.96 -3.54
N ASP A 357 16.44 -25.13 -3.77
CA ASP A 357 17.83 -25.46 -3.42
C ASP A 357 18.84 -24.74 -4.33
#